data_AF-A0A5C6AT09-F1
#
_entry.id   AF-A0A5C6AT09-F1
#
_cell.length_a   1.000
_cell.length_b   1.000
_cell.length_c   1.000
_cell.angle_alpha   90.00
_cell.angle_beta   90.00
_cell.angle_gamma   90.00
#
_symmetry.space_group_name_H-M   'P 1'
#
loop_
_entity.id
_entity.type
_entity.pdbx_description
1 polymer ?
#
loop_
_entity_poly.entity_id
_entity_poly.type
_entity_poly.pdbx_seq_one_letter_code
_entity_poly.pdbx_strand_id
1 'polypeptide(L)'
;MASRSESSTEPCKLCQRRTLRGTTEHHLIPRMCHSNKWFKKNFSRDQMRQTISVCRDCHGAIHRYIPKQKVLGRDFNTVEKLLAHDELAKFVRWVSKQV
;
A
#
# COMPACT_ATOMS: atom_id res chain seq x y z
N MET A 1 -8.06 0.85 -35.41
CA MET A 1 -8.81 -0.19 -34.68
C MET A 1 -8.63 0.08 -33.19
N ALA A 2 -9.70 0.55 -32.53
CA ALA A 2 -9.68 1.02 -31.16
C ALA A 2 -9.54 -0.16 -30.18
N SER A 3 -8.35 -0.37 -29.63
CA SER A 3 -8.17 -1.21 -28.45
C SER A 3 -8.32 -0.32 -27.22
N ARG A 4 -9.57 -0.08 -26.80
CA ARG A 4 -9.86 0.45 -25.44
C ARG A 4 -9.40 -0.64 -24.49
N SER A 5 -8.17 -0.52 -23.99
CA SER A 5 -7.66 -1.34 -22.90
C SER A 5 -8.61 -1.19 -21.73
N GLU A 6 -9.33 -2.27 -21.44
CA GLU A 6 -10.19 -2.42 -20.28
C GLU A 6 -9.45 -1.91 -19.05
N SER A 7 -9.99 -0.85 -18.44
CA SER A 7 -9.47 -0.32 -17.20
C SER A 7 -9.73 -1.36 -16.12
N SER A 8 -8.80 -2.30 -15.94
CA SER A 8 -8.78 -3.25 -14.83
C SER A 8 -8.87 -2.45 -13.55
N THR A 9 -10.10 -2.33 -13.04
CA THR A 9 -10.40 -1.66 -11.78
C THR A 9 -10.08 -2.68 -10.70
N GLU A 10 -8.80 -3.05 -10.59
CA GLU A 10 -8.33 -4.01 -9.60
C GLU A 10 -8.81 -3.56 -8.22
N PRO A 11 -9.38 -4.47 -7.41
CA PRO A 11 -9.83 -4.12 -6.09
C PRO A 11 -8.64 -3.71 -5.24
N CYS A 12 -8.84 -2.69 -4.39
CA CYS A 12 -7.81 -2.26 -3.45
C CYS A 12 -7.41 -3.42 -2.52
N LYS A 13 -6.12 -3.73 -2.41
CA LYS A 13 -5.63 -4.83 -1.55
C LYS A 13 -5.88 -4.63 -0.05
N LEU A 14 -6.22 -3.41 0.39
CA LEU A 14 -6.60 -3.13 1.79
C LEU A 14 -8.12 -3.16 1.99
N CYS A 15 -8.87 -2.27 1.34
CA CYS A 15 -10.32 -2.14 1.58
C CYS A 15 -11.20 -2.96 0.63
N GLN A 16 -10.61 -3.68 -0.35
CA GLN A 16 -11.29 -4.51 -1.36
C GLN A 16 -12.28 -3.78 -2.27
N ARG A 17 -12.41 -2.45 -2.16
CA ARG A 17 -13.27 -1.64 -3.04
C ARG A 17 -12.69 -1.53 -4.44
N ARG A 18 -13.60 -1.48 -5.42
CA ARG A 18 -13.32 -1.06 -6.80
C ARG A 18 -13.75 0.40 -6.95
N THR A 19 -12.78 1.31 -6.99
CA THR A 19 -13.06 2.74 -7.10
C THR A 19 -12.95 3.21 -8.55
N LEU A 20 -13.83 4.12 -8.99
CA LEU A 20 -13.75 4.72 -10.34
C LEU A 20 -12.41 5.41 -10.62
N ARG A 21 -11.74 5.92 -9.57
CA ARG A 21 -10.40 6.54 -9.65
C ARG A 21 -9.26 5.53 -9.81
N GLY A 22 -9.57 4.23 -9.81
CA GLY A 22 -8.60 3.14 -9.87
C GLY A 22 -7.72 3.01 -8.62
N THR A 23 -6.73 2.13 -8.71
CA THR A 23 -5.70 1.92 -7.69
C THR A 23 -4.37 2.49 -8.14
N THR A 24 -3.55 2.90 -7.17
CA THR A 24 -2.15 3.28 -7.36
C THR A 24 -1.24 2.24 -6.71
N GLU A 25 -0.03 2.07 -7.25
CA GLU A 25 0.98 1.23 -6.61
C GLU A 25 1.55 1.91 -5.35
N HIS A 26 1.51 1.19 -4.24
CA HIS A 26 2.15 1.59 -3.00
C HIS A 26 3.31 0.65 -2.67
N HIS A 27 4.50 1.21 -2.42
CA HIS A 27 5.68 0.43 -2.06
C HIS A 27 5.63 0.09 -0.58
N LEU A 28 5.57 -1.21 -0.25
CA LEU A 28 5.56 -1.68 1.14
C LEU A 28 6.87 -1.31 1.88
N ILE A 29 8.00 -1.31 1.15
CA ILE A 29 9.26 -0.73 1.59
C ILE A 29 9.52 0.51 0.74
N PRO A 30 9.42 1.73 1.30
CA PRO A 30 9.59 2.97 0.54
C PRO A 30 10.93 3.02 -0.20
N ARG A 31 10.94 3.52 -1.44
CA ARG A 31 12.15 3.60 -2.29
C ARG A 31 13.33 4.30 -1.62
N MET A 32 13.06 5.34 -0.83
CA MET A 32 14.09 6.05 -0.06
C MET A 32 14.81 5.17 0.98
N CYS A 33 14.19 4.06 1.40
CA CYS A 33 14.81 3.10 2.31
C CYS A 33 15.72 2.10 1.60
N HIS A 34 15.66 1.96 0.26
CA HIS A 34 16.42 0.94 -0.49
C HIS A 34 17.93 1.17 -0.46
N SER A 35 18.38 2.41 -0.29
CA SER A 35 19.80 2.75 -0.15
C SER A 35 20.33 2.53 1.27
N ASN A 36 19.45 2.40 2.27
CA ASN A 36 19.80 2.31 3.68
C ASN A 36 20.46 0.97 4.01
N LYS A 37 21.60 1.01 4.72
CA LYS A 37 22.40 -0.18 5.08
C LYS A 37 21.58 -1.24 5.83
N TRP A 38 20.70 -0.82 6.74
CA TRP A 38 19.87 -1.76 7.51
C TRP A 38 18.91 -2.50 6.60
N PHE A 39 18.22 -1.80 5.69
CA PHE A 39 17.28 -2.45 4.75
C PHE A 39 17.98 -3.40 3.78
N LYS A 40 19.14 -3.01 3.24
CA LYS A 40 19.96 -3.90 2.37
C LYS A 40 20.43 -5.18 3.07
N LYS A 41 20.63 -5.14 4.38
CA LYS A 41 21.03 -6.31 5.19
C LYS A 41 19.85 -7.23 5.49
N ASN A 42 18.65 -6.67 5.68
CA ASN A 42 17.48 -7.42 6.17
C ASN A 42 16.51 -7.84 5.07
N PHE A 43 16.58 -7.24 3.87
CA PHE A 43 15.67 -7.54 2.76
C PHE A 43 16.41 -7.70 1.45
N SER A 44 15.94 -8.63 0.62
CA SER A 44 16.40 -8.75 -0.76
C SER A 44 15.92 -7.58 -1.61
N ARG A 45 16.55 -7.38 -2.78
CA ARG A 45 16.12 -6.35 -3.74
C ARG A 45 14.69 -6.55 -4.21
N ASP A 46 14.23 -7.78 -4.32
CA ASP A 46 12.88 -8.10 -4.78
C ASP A 46 11.85 -7.91 -3.67
N GLN A 47 12.21 -8.19 -2.41
CA GLN A 47 11.39 -7.84 -1.25
C GLN A 47 11.22 -6.31 -1.12
N MET A 48 12.30 -5.55 -1.31
CA MET A 48 12.22 -4.08 -1.26
C MET A 48 11.41 -3.47 -2.40
N ARG A 49 11.30 -4.15 -3.54
CA ARG A 49 10.53 -3.71 -4.71
C ARG A 49 9.08 -4.17 -4.71
N GLN A 50 8.62 -4.88 -3.67
CA GLN A 50 7.21 -5.28 -3.55
C GLN A 50 6.29 -4.05 -3.48
N THR A 51 5.27 -4.07 -4.33
CA THR A 51 4.20 -3.07 -4.36
C THR A 51 2.85 -3.74 -4.16
N ILE A 52 1.88 -2.96 -3.69
CA ILE A 52 0.46 -3.36 -3.61
C ILE A 52 -0.42 -2.33 -4.30
N SER A 53 -1.48 -2.80 -4.96
CA SER A 53 -2.50 -1.95 -5.56
C SER A 53 -3.47 -1.43 -4.48
N VAL A 54 -3.46 -0.12 -4.22
CA VAL A 54 -4.33 0.50 -3.22
C VAL A 54 -5.10 1.68 -3.81
N CYS A 55 -6.36 1.87 -3.39
CA CYS A 55 -7.11 3.07 -3.77
C CYS A 55 -6.50 4.32 -3.13
N ARG A 56 -6.82 5.50 -3.66
CA ARG A 56 -6.28 6.77 -3.16
C ARG A 56 -6.52 7.01 -1.67
N ASP A 57 -7.70 6.63 -1.17
CA ASP A 57 -8.05 6.81 0.25
C ASP A 57 -7.16 5.94 1.15
N CYS A 58 -6.97 4.67 0.78
CA CYS A 58 -6.10 3.75 1.50
C CYS A 58 -4.63 4.19 1.41
N HIS A 59 -4.18 4.67 0.25
CA HIS A 59 -2.83 5.19 0.09
C HIS A 59 -2.58 6.37 1.04
N GLY A 60 -3.48 7.35 1.04
CA GLY A 60 -3.42 8.48 1.95
C GLY A 60 -3.44 8.05 3.42
N ALA A 61 -4.28 7.07 3.77
CA ALA A 61 -4.37 6.56 5.12
C ALA A 61 -3.07 5.89 5.61
N ILE A 62 -2.39 5.09 4.77
CA ILE A 62 -1.10 4.48 5.14
C ILE A 62 -0.11 5.56 5.57
N HIS A 63 0.04 6.64 4.78
CA HIS A 63 0.97 7.72 5.10
C HIS A 63 0.47 8.66 6.21
N ARG A 64 -0.84 8.74 6.44
CA ARG A 64 -1.42 9.48 7.55
C ARG A 64 -1.16 8.80 8.90
N TYR A 65 -1.40 7.49 8.98
CA TYR A 65 -1.27 6.73 10.23
C TYR A 65 0.16 6.24 10.47
N ILE A 66 0.92 5.97 9.41
CA ILE A 66 2.33 5.55 9.48
C ILE A 66 3.19 6.53 8.65
N PRO A 67 3.37 7.79 9.12
CA PRO A 67 4.07 8.83 8.35
C PRO A 67 5.58 8.58 8.25
N LYS A 68 6.15 7.85 9.21
CA LYS A 68 7.58 7.56 9.26
C LYS A 68 7.92 6.44 8.28
N GLN A 69 8.47 6.79 7.13
CA GLN A 69 8.84 5.84 6.04
C GLN A 69 9.72 4.67 6.51
N LYS A 70 10.64 4.91 7.45
CA LYS A 70 11.48 3.84 8.04
C LYS A 70 10.67 2.88 8.90
N VAL A 71 9.67 3.36 9.64
CA VAL A 71 8.76 2.53 10.45
C VAL A 71 7.87 1.72 9.51
N LEU A 72 7.30 2.37 8.48
CA LEU A 72 6.51 1.71 7.44
C LEU A 72 7.26 0.51 6.83
N GLY A 73 8.49 0.74 6.36
CA GLY A 73 9.27 -0.34 5.74
C GLY A 73 9.82 -1.40 6.70
N ARG A 74 9.92 -1.12 8.01
CA ARG A 74 10.44 -2.09 9.00
C ARG A 74 9.33 -2.94 9.59
N ASP A 75 8.31 -2.27 10.07
CA ASP A 75 7.30 -2.84 10.96
C ASP A 75 5.99 -3.11 10.22
N PHE A 76 5.76 -2.46 9.07
CA PHE A 76 4.50 -2.47 8.31
C PHE A 76 4.68 -2.77 6.82
N ASN A 77 5.62 -3.67 6.50
CA ASN A 77 6.03 -3.97 5.12
C ASN A 77 5.28 -5.13 4.45
N THR A 78 4.11 -5.52 4.96
CA THR A 78 3.18 -6.46 4.32
C THR A 78 1.75 -6.00 4.55
N VAL A 79 0.79 -6.55 3.80
CA VAL A 79 -0.64 -6.23 3.96
C VAL A 79 -1.12 -6.59 5.35
N GLU A 80 -0.74 -7.76 5.85
CA GLU A 80 -1.10 -8.27 7.17
C GLU A 80 -0.59 -7.34 8.26
N LYS A 81 0.66 -6.88 8.14
CA LYS A 81 1.25 -5.94 9.10
C LYS A 81 0.55 -4.57 9.05
N LEU A 82 0.27 -4.05 7.85
CA LEU A 82 -0.51 -2.81 7.70
C LEU A 82 -1.87 -2.92 8.41
N LEU A 83 -2.58 -4.04 8.24
CA LEU A 83 -3.87 -4.29 8.88
C LEU A 83 -3.75 -4.60 10.38
N ALA A 84 -2.56 -4.90 10.89
CA ALA A 84 -2.31 -5.01 12.33
C ALA A 84 -2.18 -3.65 13.02
N HIS A 85 -2.00 -2.55 12.27
CA HIS A 85 -2.02 -1.20 12.85
C HIS A 85 -3.47 -0.79 13.16
N ASP A 86 -3.80 -0.64 14.45
CA ASP A 86 -5.18 -0.44 14.93
C ASP A 86 -5.94 0.69 14.21
N GLU A 87 -5.37 1.90 14.17
CA GLU A 87 -5.98 3.06 13.49
C GLU A 87 -6.19 2.84 11.99
N LEU A 88 -5.21 2.26 11.30
CA LEU A 88 -5.30 1.97 9.87
C LEU A 88 -6.35 0.89 9.61
N ALA A 89 -6.40 -0.15 10.45
CA ALA A 89 -7.40 -1.21 10.35
C ALA A 89 -8.82 -0.68 10.55
N LYS A 90 -9.03 0.20 11.54
CA LYS A 90 -10.29 0.91 11.76
C LYS A 90 -10.68 1.74 10.55
N PHE A 91 -9.75 2.52 10.00
CA PHE A 91 -9.98 3.27 8.78
C PHE A 91 -10.35 2.37 7.61
N VAL A 92 -9.60 1.28 7.38
CA VAL A 92 -9.86 0.34 6.28
C VAL A 92 -11.25 -0.30 6.39
N ARG A 93 -11.67 -0.70 7.60
CA ARG A 93 -13.01 -1.25 7.87
C ARG A 93 -14.14 -0.24 7.67
N TRP A 94 -13.89 1.03 7.96
CA TRP A 94 -14.85 2.10 7.72
C TRP A 94 -14.93 2.45 6.23
N VAL A 95 -13.77 2.63 5.60
CA VAL A 95 -13.67 3.07 4.21
C VAL A 95 -14.19 2.00 3.25
N SER A 96 -14.07 0.71 3.58
CA SER A 96 -14.62 -0.39 2.76
C SER A 96 -16.14 -0.33 2.58
N LYS A 97 -16.84 0.38 3.47
CA LYS A 97 -18.29 0.60 3.42
C LYS A 97 -18.68 1.90 2.71
N GLN A 98 -17.71 2.75 2.35
CA GLN A 98 -17.96 4.01 1.66
C GLN A 98 -17.96 3.77 0.15
N VAL A 99 -19.00 4.26 -0.52
CA VAL A 99 -19.18 4.21 -1.98
C VAL A 99 -18.52 5.39 -2.67
#